data_AF-A0A7Y3DQ71-F1
#
_entry.id   AF-A0A7Y3DQ71-F1
#
_cell.length_a   1.000
_cell.length_b   1.000
_cell.length_c   1.000
_cell.angle_alpha   90.00
_cell.angle_beta   90.00
_cell.angle_gamma   90.00
#
_symmetry.space_group_name_H-M   'P 1'
#
loop_
_entity.id
_entity.type
_entity.pdbx_description
1 polymer ?
#
loop_
_entity_poly.entity_id
_entity_poly.type
_entity_poly.pdbx_seq_one_letter_code
_entity_poly.pdbx_strand_id
1 'polypeptide(L)' 'PTVLAHDKTIYWAFDEKGEISEEHYRKAKQEGRPLRTLATIKLHSSQKIMDQSGPVENGSVYYIISSEPILKLHQAQNS' A
#
# COMPACT_ATOMS: atom_id res chain seq x y z
N PRO A 1 -2.70 -2.73 -7.94
CA PRO A 1 -1.70 -1.86 -7.27
C PRO A 1 -1.90 -0.41 -7.68
N THR A 2 -1.86 0.52 -6.73
CA THR A 2 -1.80 1.97 -7.02
C THR A 2 -0.36 2.44 -6.77
N VAL A 3 0.34 2.90 -7.81
CA VAL A 3 1.70 3.45 -7.68
C VAL A 3 1.59 4.93 -7.35
N LEU A 4 2.17 5.38 -6.24
CA LEU A 4 2.12 6.77 -5.79
C LEU A 4 3.48 7.24 -5.27
N ALA A 5 3.69 8.55 -5.34
CA ALA A 5 4.91 9.28 -4.95
C ALA A 5 6.18 8.90 -5.74
N HIS A 6 6.48 9.75 -6.74
CA HIS A 6 7.75 9.78 -7.49
C HIS A 6 8.23 8.43 -8.03
N ASP A 7 7.29 7.52 -8.35
CA ASP A 7 7.60 6.20 -8.89
C ASP A 7 8.42 5.30 -7.92
N LYS A 8 8.36 5.56 -6.62
CA LYS A 8 9.16 4.83 -5.61
C LYS A 8 8.32 4.03 -4.62
N THR A 9 7.01 4.18 -4.63
CA THR A 9 6.12 3.51 -3.68
C THR A 9 4.95 2.84 -4.38
N ILE A 10 4.68 1.59 -4.02
CA ILE A 10 3.50 0.85 -4.45
C ILE A 10 2.58 0.66 -3.27
N TYR A 11 1.29 0.86 -3.49
CA TYR A 11 0.26 0.62 -2.50
C TYR A 11 -0.75 -0.42 -2.99
N TRP A 12 -1.12 -1.30 -2.08
CA TRP A 12 -2.28 -2.18 -2.22
C TRP A 12 -3.20 -1.95 -1.03
N ALA A 13 -4.50 -1.92 -1.29
CA ALA A 13 -5.53 -1.85 -0.28
C ALA A 13 -6.44 -3.05 -0.46
N PHE A 14 -6.91 -3.63 0.65
CA PHE A 14 -7.74 -4.83 0.65
C PHE A 14 -9.01 -4.56 1.45
N ASP A 15 -10.15 -5.04 0.94
CA ASP A 15 -11.42 -5.12 1.65
C ASP A 15 -11.84 -6.60 1.81
N GLU A 16 -13.07 -6.82 2.27
CA GLU A 16 -13.65 -8.16 2.45
C GLU A 16 -13.76 -8.99 1.16
N LYS A 17 -13.69 -8.36 -0.01
CA LYS A 17 -13.74 -9.00 -1.33
C LYS A 17 -12.34 -9.19 -1.95
N GLY A 18 -11.29 -8.73 -1.29
CA GLY A 18 -9.90 -8.86 -1.74
C GLY A 18 -9.27 -7.52 -2.09
N GLU A 19 -8.41 -7.49 -3.11
CA GLU A 19 -7.71 -6.26 -3.52
C GLU A 19 -8.70 -5.22 -4.06
N ILE A 20 -8.65 -4.00 -3.51
CA ILE A 20 -9.34 -2.84 -4.06
C ILE A 20 -8.57 -2.38 -5.30
N SER A 21 -9.23 -2.41 -6.46
CA SER A 21 -8.64 -1.94 -7.70
C SER A 21 -8.30 -0.44 -7.64
N GLU A 22 -7.30 -0.03 -8.42
CA GLU A 22 -6.91 1.38 -8.50
C GLU A 22 -8.09 2.28 -8.96
N GLU A 23 -8.90 1.81 -9.90
CA GLU A 23 -10.08 2.53 -10.37
C GLU A 23 -11.08 2.77 -9.24
N HIS A 24 -11.41 1.71 -8.48
CA HIS A 24 -12.32 1.82 -7.35
C HIS A 24 -11.75 2.74 -6.26
N TYR A 25 -10.46 2.64 -5.98
CA TYR A 25 -9.78 3.52 -5.03
C TYR A 25 -9.85 4.99 -5.46
N ARG A 26 -9.53 5.28 -6.72
CA ARG A 26 -9.58 6.64 -7.29
C ARG A 26 -11.00 7.20 -7.27
N LYS A 27 -11.98 6.39 -7.67
CA LYS A 27 -13.39 6.77 -7.67
C LYS A 27 -13.89 7.12 -6.26
N ALA A 28 -13.63 6.26 -5.28
CA ALA A 28 -14.02 6.54 -3.89
C ALA A 28 -13.34 7.80 -3.34
N LYS A 29 -12.06 8.04 -3.69
CA LYS A 29 -11.33 9.26 -3.32
C LYS A 29 -11.93 10.51 -3.98
N GLN A 30 -12.32 10.44 -5.25
CA GLN A 30 -12.97 11.53 -5.98
C GLN A 30 -14.37 11.85 -5.42
N GLU A 31 -15.10 10.82 -5.03
CA GLU A 31 -16.45 10.92 -4.45
C GLU A 31 -16.43 11.29 -2.95
N GLY A 32 -15.26 11.39 -2.32
CA GLY A 32 -15.12 11.63 -0.88
C GLY A 32 -15.69 10.49 -0.02
N ARG A 33 -15.87 9.30 -0.60
CA ARG A 33 -16.47 8.15 0.06
C ARG A 33 -15.39 7.40 0.85
N PRO A 34 -15.62 7.11 2.16
CA PRO A 34 -14.69 6.29 2.91
C PRO A 34 -14.66 4.86 2.36
N LEU A 35 -13.47 4.36 2.06
CA LEU A 35 -13.24 2.95 1.75
C LEU A 35 -13.09 2.17 3.05
N ARG A 36 -13.86 1.08 3.18
CA ARG A 36 -13.70 0.15 4.30
C ARG A 36 -12.52 -0.78 4.03
N THR A 37 -11.32 -0.25 4.22
CA THR A 37 -10.07 -0.99 4.01
C THR A 37 -9.74 -1.83 5.25
N LEU A 38 -9.57 -3.14 5.07
CA LEU A 38 -9.20 -4.08 6.14
C LEU A 38 -7.69 -4.22 6.29
N ALA A 39 -6.95 -4.10 5.19
CA ALA A 39 -5.50 -4.14 5.18
C ALA A 39 -4.93 -3.25 4.08
N THR A 40 -3.73 -2.74 4.33
CA THR A 40 -2.95 -1.98 3.37
C THR A 40 -1.53 -2.51 3.35
N ILE A 41 -0.98 -2.67 2.15
CA ILE A 41 0.43 -2.99 1.94
C ILE A 41 1.04 -1.78 1.27
N LYS A 42 2.06 -1.20 1.89
CA LYS A 42 2.88 -0.14 1.32
C LYS A 42 4.27 -0.70 1.10
N LEU A 43 4.71 -0.78 -0.14
CA LEU A 43 6.08 -1.09 -0.51
C LEU A 43 6.79 0.19 -0.88
N HIS A 44 7.93 0.45 -0.27
CA HIS A 44 8.79 1.58 -0.61
C HIS A 44 10.14 1.08 -1.12
N SER A 45 10.56 1.64 -2.23
CA SER A 45 11.85 1.39 -2.85
C SER A 45 12.70 2.66 -2.80
N SER A 46 13.98 2.48 -2.50
CA SER A 46 14.99 3.53 -2.65
C SER A 46 15.16 3.99 -4.12
N GLN A 47 14.85 3.11 -5.07
CA GLN A 47 14.94 3.31 -6.51
C GLN A 47 13.57 3.48 -7.16
N LYS A 48 13.54 4.13 -8.32
CA LYS A 48 12.33 4.20 -9.14
C LYS A 48 11.94 2.80 -9.62
N ILE A 49 10.65 2.53 -9.67
CA ILE A 49 10.08 1.20 -9.88
C ILE A 49 9.74 0.99 -11.36
N MET A 50 9.29 2.03 -12.06
CA MET A 50 8.89 1.98 -13.47
C MET A 50 10.01 2.47 -14.41
N ASP A 51 11.01 3.15 -13.87
CA ASP A 51 12.19 3.63 -14.62
C ASP A 51 13.38 2.70 -14.43
N GLN A 52 13.60 1.82 -15.41
CA GLN A 52 14.76 0.90 -15.46
C GLN A 52 15.96 1.50 -16.22
N SER A 53 15.89 2.78 -16.62
CA SER A 53 16.93 3.44 -17.40
C SER A 53 18.00 4.04 -16.47
N GLY A 54 18.82 3.19 -15.87
CA GLY A 54 19.90 3.63 -14.99
C GLY A 54 20.88 2.51 -14.63
N PRO A 55 22.07 2.85 -14.12
CA PRO A 55 22.99 1.85 -13.59
C PRO A 55 22.29 1.05 -12.48
N VAL A 56 22.45 -0.28 -12.51
CA VAL A 56 21.92 -1.18 -11.48
C VAL A 56 22.71 -0.95 -10.19
N GLU A 57 22.27 -0.01 -9.38
CA GLU A 57 22.79 0.19 -8.04
C GLU A 57 22.12 -0.79 -7.07
N ASN A 58 22.78 -1.11 -5.95
CA ASN A 58 22.13 -1.83 -4.87
C ASN A 58 21.06 -0.93 -4.23
N GLY A 59 19.82 -1.42 -4.18
CA GLY A 59 18.69 -0.71 -3.59
C GLY A 59 18.12 -1.43 -2.38
N SER A 60 17.59 -0.69 -1.43
CA SER A 60 16.78 -1.22 -0.35
C SER A 60 15.29 -1.16 -0.69
N VAL A 61 14.55 -2.20 -0.31
CA VAL A 61 13.09 -2.25 -0.32
C VAL A 61 12.61 -2.58 1.08
N TYR A 62 11.59 -1.87 1.55
CA TYR A 62 10.86 -2.25 2.76
C TYR A 62 9.36 -2.21 2.48
N TYR A 63 8.61 -2.99 3.25
CA TYR A 63 7.17 -3.01 3.18
C TYR A 63 6.54 -2.86 4.56
N ILE A 64 5.37 -2.25 4.58
CA ILE A 64 4.54 -2.08 5.78
C ILE A 64 3.20 -2.73 5.48
N ILE A 65 2.79 -3.65 6.36
CA ILE A 65 1.43 -4.21 6.37
C ILE A 65 0.70 -3.58 7.54
N SER A 66 -0.33 -2.79 7.24
CA SER A 66 -1.20 -2.17 8.24
C SER A 66 -2.60 -2.74 8.13
N SER A 67 -3.11 -3.30 9.23
CA SER A 67 -4.47 -3.81 9.34
C SER A 67 -4.97 -3.52 10.75
N GLU A 68 -6.10 -2.80 10.85
CA GLU A 68 -6.67 -2.44 12.15
C GLU A 68 -7.01 -3.69 13.01
N PRO A 69 -7.60 -4.77 12.46
CA PRO A 69 -7.74 -6.03 13.18
C PRO A 69 -6.42 -6.60 13.73
N ILE A 70 -5.34 -6.58 12.93
CA ILE A 70 -4.02 -7.08 13.35
C ILE A 70 -3.43 -6.21 14.45
N LEU A 71 -3.57 -4.89 14.36
CA LEU A 71 -3.11 -3.96 15.40
C LEU A 71 -3.86 -4.18 16.72
N LYS A 72 -5.18 -4.38 16.66
CA LYS A 72 -5.99 -4.71 17.86
C LYS A 72 -5.58 -6.05 18.47
N LEU A 73 -5.32 -7.07 17.65
CA LEU A 73 -4.84 -8.37 18.11
C LEU A 73 -3.49 -8.23 18.82
N HIS A 74 -2.55 -7.48 18.23
CA HIS A 74 -1.23 -7.27 18.82
C HIS A 74 -1.30 -6.51 20.16
N GLN A 75 -2.15 -5.49 20.26
CA GLN A 75 -2.37 -4.75 21.50
C GLN A 75 -3.00 -5.63 22.60
N ALA A 76 -3.96 -6.48 22.23
CA ALA A 76 -4.61 -7.40 23.17
C ALA A 76 -3.66 -8.49 23.71
N GLN A 77 -2.61 -8.87 22.97
CA GLN A 77 -1.61 -9.84 23.44
C GLN A 77 -0.53 -9.24 24.35
N ASN A 78 -0.39 -7.90 24.34
CA ASN A 78 0.60 -7.17 25.13
C ASN A 78 -0.02 -6.40 26.31
N SER A 79 -1.30 -6.67 26.62
CA SER A 79 -2.06 -6.11 27.76
C SER A 79 -2.31 -7.20 28.79
#